data_AF-A0A3L8D5U7-F1
#
_entry.id   AF-A0A3L8D5U7-F1
#
_cell.length_a   1.000
_cell.length_b   1.000
_cell.length_c   1.000
_cell.angle_alpha   90.00
_cell.angle_beta   90.00
_cell.angle_gamma   90.00
#
_symmetry.space_group_name_H-M   'P 1'
#
loop_
_entity.id
_entity.type
_entity.pdbx_description
1 polymer ?
#
loop_
_entity_poly.entity_id
_entity_poly.type
_entity_poly.pdbx_seq_one_letter_code
_entity_poly.pdbx_strand_id
1 'polypeptide(L)'
;MIRSLGPYCGTGKLYARGHTQTLVHKLLGNRVEPPAGSVCIGSRSKALGRSSASNMNDTFRFTDYDCIGFDLDNTLLRYNVTSLVRMEYEELAGFLVNQRGYSGAHLLKPLTEDDLDFMQKGLMLDLERGNVLRVSPDGVIRRASHGSRLLSVDRIKEIYPEQRWDVTDAYCSDMLSAWNGPPSKKIRSLLDYFDMSASIAFTRAVDTLDEERGSPLDRYNVWPDILDGLFYMFSRQHFREREDGFFGRVKRNPEKYLRKCNPETVSWLRKLKERSATFLITGSNADFANFTASYALGEDWRSLFDIVVCYARKPSFFTSARPFLNVNVNYDEVNVNSQCLKRGEIYSQGNWNDLVKFLTSITGKADQRCLYVGDNLIQDIYVPNAYIRCDTLAVIEEQMSEGMLHHGLTHPDEKILNSKLWGSFFCLKDSTVNVDSLWGHVIKKHAKLCIPEIDVVVQRPLEEPIPSFDKDGKLYRGYYPAVPLSISAM
;
A
#
# COMPACT_ATOMS: atom_id res chain seq x y z
N MET A 1 2.72 -10.04 -3.34
CA MET A 1 3.00 -8.58 -3.37
C MET A 1 2.55 -7.88 -4.64
N ILE A 2 2.91 -8.30 -5.86
CA ILE A 2 2.54 -7.54 -7.07
C ILE A 2 1.74 -8.45 -8.01
N ARG A 3 0.42 -8.52 -7.88
CA ARG A 3 -0.43 -9.27 -8.85
C ARG A 3 -1.89 -8.79 -8.89
N SER A 4 -2.18 -7.58 -8.44
CA SER A 4 -3.54 -7.01 -8.53
C SER A 4 -3.81 -6.25 -9.83
N LEU A 5 -2.84 -6.15 -10.74
CA LEU A 5 -3.02 -5.54 -12.05
C LEU A 5 -3.58 -6.61 -13.02
N GLY A 6 -4.79 -6.36 -13.53
CA GLY A 6 -5.50 -7.28 -14.43
C GLY A 6 -4.72 -7.59 -15.73
N PRO A 7 -5.04 -8.70 -16.42
CA PRO A 7 -4.35 -9.08 -17.64
C PRO A 7 -4.53 -8.01 -18.72
N TYR A 8 -3.42 -7.54 -19.28
CA TYR A 8 -3.38 -6.85 -20.57
C TYR A 8 -3.92 -7.82 -21.64
N CYS A 9 -5.18 -7.64 -22.06
CA CYS A 9 -5.68 -8.24 -23.30
C CYS A 9 -5.05 -7.53 -24.49
N GLY A 10 -3.80 -7.88 -24.82
CA GLY A 10 -3.24 -7.65 -26.15
C GLY A 10 -3.86 -8.68 -27.10
N THR A 11 -4.83 -8.26 -27.92
CA THR A 11 -5.29 -9.07 -29.04
C THR A 11 -4.17 -9.17 -30.08
N GLY A 12 -3.35 -10.21 -29.99
CA GLY A 12 -2.53 -10.67 -31.12
C GLY A 12 -3.46 -11.19 -32.22
N LYS A 13 -3.75 -10.36 -33.23
CA LYS A 13 -4.42 -10.83 -34.45
C LYS A 13 -3.40 -11.53 -35.33
N LEU A 14 -3.43 -12.86 -35.30
CA LEU A 14 -2.95 -13.71 -36.38
C LEU A 14 -3.78 -13.41 -37.64
N TYR A 15 -3.08 -13.14 -38.74
CA TYR A 15 -3.65 -12.99 -40.07
C TYR A 15 -4.25 -14.31 -40.55
N ALA A 16 -5.53 -14.32 -40.90
CA ALA A 16 -6.11 -15.30 -41.81
C ALA A 16 -7.26 -14.64 -42.60
N ARG A 17 -7.15 -14.70 -43.93
CA ARG A 17 -8.13 -14.22 -44.92
C ARG A 17 -9.41 -15.06 -44.87
N GLY A 18 -10.58 -14.42 -44.99
CA GLY A 18 -11.83 -15.13 -45.26
C GLY A 18 -13.09 -14.26 -45.19
N HIS A 19 -13.54 -13.82 -46.38
CA HIS A 19 -14.89 -13.44 -46.82
C HIS A 19 -15.92 -12.74 -45.90
N THR A 20 -16.31 -11.56 -46.41
CA THR A 20 -17.56 -10.78 -46.26
C THR A 20 -18.84 -11.52 -45.88
N GLN A 21 -19.60 -10.93 -44.95
CA GLN A 21 -21.02 -10.57 -45.15
C GLN A 21 -21.49 -9.48 -44.18
N THR A 22 -22.09 -8.44 -44.74
CA THR A 22 -22.65 -7.26 -44.08
C THR A 22 -24.09 -7.54 -43.68
N LEU A 23 -24.49 -7.20 -42.45
CA LEU A 23 -25.91 -7.17 -42.06
C LEU A 23 -26.20 -5.88 -41.29
N VAL A 24 -26.99 -5.02 -41.93
CA VAL A 24 -27.53 -3.76 -41.45
C VAL A 24 -28.88 -4.04 -40.80
N HIS A 25 -29.13 -3.56 -39.58
CA HIS A 25 -30.50 -3.32 -39.12
C HIS A 25 -30.63 -2.10 -38.18
N LYS A 26 -31.25 -1.07 -38.75
CA LYS A 26 -32.08 0.04 -38.21
C LYS A 26 -32.18 0.24 -36.69
N LEU A 27 -31.76 1.42 -36.25
CA LEU A 27 -32.20 2.09 -35.02
C LEU A 27 -33.40 3.01 -35.34
N LEU A 28 -34.51 2.83 -34.62
CA LEU A 28 -35.62 3.78 -34.56
C LEU A 28 -35.61 4.43 -33.17
N GLY A 29 -35.55 5.76 -33.16
CA GLY A 29 -35.61 6.56 -31.94
C GLY A 29 -37.04 6.68 -31.40
N ASN A 30 -37.15 6.96 -30.10
CA ASN A 30 -38.26 7.70 -29.53
C ASN A 30 -37.77 8.47 -28.30
N ARG A 31 -38.03 9.78 -28.33
CA ARG A 31 -37.90 10.73 -27.22
C ARG A 31 -39.09 10.56 -26.27
N VAL A 32 -38.86 10.66 -24.96
CA VAL A 32 -39.90 11.01 -23.98
C VAL A 32 -39.31 11.98 -22.96
N GLU A 33 -40.01 13.11 -22.78
CA GLU A 33 -39.72 14.23 -21.88
C GLU A 33 -40.07 13.92 -20.40
N PRO A 34 -39.57 14.70 -19.42
CA PRO A 34 -39.74 14.44 -17.99
C PRO A 34 -40.94 15.20 -17.38
N PRO A 35 -41.58 14.68 -16.31
CA PRO A 35 -42.53 15.47 -15.54
C PRO A 35 -41.88 16.12 -14.33
N ALA A 36 -42.34 17.35 -14.05
CA ALA A 36 -41.98 18.17 -12.90
C ALA A 36 -42.90 17.92 -11.69
N GLY A 37 -42.31 18.04 -10.48
CA GLY A 37 -42.94 18.71 -9.34
C GLY A 37 -43.67 17.86 -8.29
N SER A 38 -43.08 17.76 -7.09
CA SER A 38 -43.83 17.83 -5.82
C SER A 38 -42.92 18.16 -4.61
N VAL A 39 -43.07 19.41 -4.15
CA VAL A 39 -42.92 20.02 -2.81
C VAL A 39 -42.41 19.14 -1.64
N CYS A 40 -41.32 19.58 -1.00
CA CYS A 40 -40.91 19.14 0.35
C CYS A 40 -41.22 20.22 1.40
N ILE A 41 -42.01 19.85 2.41
CA ILE A 41 -42.34 20.67 3.58
C ILE A 41 -41.17 20.63 4.57
N GLY A 42 -40.62 21.80 4.91
CA GLY A 42 -39.54 21.94 5.89
C GLY A 42 -40.05 21.94 7.32
N SER A 43 -39.55 21.02 8.15
CA SER A 43 -39.66 21.09 9.61
C SER A 43 -38.33 21.53 10.21
N ARG A 44 -38.27 22.77 10.72
CA ARG A 44 -37.19 23.28 11.58
C ARG A 44 -37.37 22.74 12.99
N SER A 45 -36.39 22.00 13.50
CA SER A 45 -36.25 21.72 14.94
C SER A 45 -34.98 22.40 15.47
N LYS A 46 -35.19 23.29 16.46
CA LYS A 46 -34.18 24.10 17.17
C LYS A 46 -33.12 23.22 17.83
N ALA A 47 -31.85 23.52 17.59
CA ALA A 47 -30.74 23.01 18.38
C ALA A 47 -30.68 23.77 19.73
N LEU A 48 -30.97 23.08 20.83
CA LEU A 48 -30.57 23.53 22.16
C LEU A 48 -29.14 23.03 22.43
N GLY A 49 -28.28 23.96 22.86
CA GLY A 49 -26.91 23.67 23.24
C GLY A 49 -26.81 22.64 24.36
N ARG A 50 -25.90 21.68 24.18
CA ARG A 50 -25.42 20.81 25.24
C ARG A 50 -23.94 21.11 25.48
N SER A 51 -23.65 21.31 26.75
CA SER A 51 -22.35 21.53 27.35
C SER A 51 -21.33 20.48 26.93
N SER A 52 -20.07 20.92 26.87
CA SER A 52 -18.84 20.14 26.70
C SER A 52 -18.81 18.85 27.53
N ALA A 53 -19.25 17.75 26.93
CA ALA A 53 -18.80 16.42 27.30
C ALA A 53 -17.54 16.14 26.48
N SER A 54 -16.44 15.79 27.13
CA SER A 54 -15.25 15.25 26.45
C SER A 54 -15.68 14.08 25.55
N ASN A 55 -15.47 14.22 24.24
CA ASN A 55 -15.85 13.20 23.26
C ASN A 55 -15.14 11.87 23.57
N MET A 56 -15.90 10.85 23.98
CA MET A 56 -15.42 9.46 24.11
C MET A 56 -14.94 8.84 22.77
N ASN A 57 -14.98 9.58 21.66
CA ASN A 57 -14.61 9.12 20.32
C ASN A 57 -13.13 9.30 19.96
N ASP A 58 -12.33 9.98 20.80
CA ASP A 58 -10.93 10.34 20.51
C ASP A 58 -9.93 9.46 21.30
N THR A 59 -10.36 8.25 21.66
CA THR A 59 -9.56 7.28 22.42
C THR A 59 -9.66 5.91 21.78
N PHE A 60 -8.51 5.24 21.68
CA PHE A 60 -8.34 3.90 21.18
C PHE A 60 -7.98 2.94 22.33
N ARG A 61 -8.61 1.76 22.35
CA ARG A 61 -8.23 0.61 23.18
C ARG A 61 -8.35 -0.66 22.34
N PHE A 62 -7.42 -1.61 22.51
CA PHE A 62 -7.51 -2.89 21.80
C PHE A 62 -8.73 -3.70 22.26
N THR A 63 -9.08 -3.60 23.54
CA THR A 63 -10.26 -4.31 24.11
C THR A 63 -11.60 -3.82 23.60
N ASP A 64 -11.65 -2.72 22.86
CA ASP A 64 -12.90 -2.26 22.24
C ASP A 64 -13.27 -3.06 20.98
N TYR A 65 -12.36 -3.91 20.47
CA TYR A 65 -12.54 -4.63 19.20
C TYR A 65 -12.80 -6.11 19.41
N ASP A 66 -13.84 -6.62 18.75
CA ASP A 66 -14.20 -8.04 18.75
C ASP A 66 -13.26 -8.85 17.86
N CYS A 67 -12.75 -8.23 16.80
CA CYS A 67 -11.89 -8.87 15.82
C CYS A 67 -10.71 -7.96 15.47
N ILE A 68 -9.50 -8.50 15.52
CA ILE A 68 -8.27 -7.73 15.25
C ILE A 68 -7.44 -8.48 14.20
N GLY A 69 -7.26 -7.82 13.07
CA GLY A 69 -6.53 -8.34 11.93
C GLY A 69 -5.20 -7.64 11.71
N PHE A 70 -4.24 -8.38 11.16
CA PHE A 70 -2.93 -7.85 10.83
C PHE A 70 -2.55 -8.17 9.39
N ASP A 71 -1.80 -7.29 8.74
CA ASP A 71 -0.88 -7.69 7.68
C ASP A 71 0.38 -8.34 8.26
N LEU A 72 1.13 -9.05 7.43
CA LEU A 72 2.40 -9.67 7.80
C LEU A 72 3.58 -8.75 7.46
N ASP A 73 3.86 -8.60 6.18
CA ASP A 73 5.06 -7.96 5.64
C ASP A 73 5.06 -6.46 5.97
N ASN A 74 6.17 -5.93 6.49
CA ASN A 74 6.33 -4.54 6.99
C ASN A 74 5.38 -4.13 8.14
N THR A 75 4.59 -5.07 8.68
CA THR A 75 3.65 -4.83 9.78
C THR A 75 4.06 -5.60 11.03
N LEU A 76 3.86 -6.93 11.03
CA LEU A 76 4.34 -7.81 12.10
C LEU A 76 5.77 -8.29 11.84
N LEU A 77 6.11 -8.50 10.56
CA LEU A 77 7.42 -8.86 10.05
C LEU A 77 8.11 -7.61 9.51
N ARG A 78 9.23 -7.21 10.10
CA ARG A 78 10.02 -6.08 9.60
C ARG A 78 11.18 -6.53 8.74
N TYR A 79 11.54 -5.71 7.76
CA TYR A 79 12.67 -5.95 6.88
C TYR A 79 13.86 -5.05 7.25
N ASN A 80 15.06 -5.47 6.85
CA ASN A 80 16.18 -4.55 6.70
C ASN A 80 15.97 -3.81 5.37
N VAL A 81 15.35 -2.63 5.44
CA VAL A 81 14.88 -1.90 4.26
C VAL A 81 16.03 -1.61 3.31
N THR A 82 17.20 -1.18 3.83
CA THR A 82 18.37 -0.89 3.00
C THR A 82 18.84 -2.10 2.22
N SER A 83 18.92 -3.27 2.85
CA SER A 83 19.36 -4.50 2.21
C SER A 83 18.33 -5.03 1.22
N LEU A 84 17.05 -4.89 1.54
CA LEU A 84 15.93 -5.28 0.69
C LEU A 84 15.93 -4.50 -0.62
N VAL A 85 15.85 -3.15 -0.55
CA VAL A 85 15.70 -2.32 -1.76
C VAL A 85 16.92 -2.40 -2.69
N ARG A 86 18.12 -2.58 -2.12
CA ARG A 86 19.35 -2.79 -2.92
C ARG A 86 19.26 -4.08 -3.72
N MET A 87 18.84 -5.17 -3.09
CA MET A 87 18.65 -6.45 -3.76
C MET A 87 17.56 -6.36 -4.83
N GLU A 88 16.43 -5.73 -4.54
CA GLU A 88 15.35 -5.57 -5.51
C GLU A 88 15.78 -4.76 -6.73
N TYR A 89 16.50 -3.66 -6.51
CA TYR A 89 17.05 -2.87 -7.61
C TYR A 89 18.03 -3.69 -8.46
N GLU A 90 18.95 -4.44 -7.84
CA GLU A 90 19.89 -5.32 -8.55
C GLU A 90 19.16 -6.33 -9.45
N GLU A 91 18.13 -7.00 -8.93
CA GLU A 91 17.32 -7.97 -9.67
C GLU A 91 16.51 -7.30 -10.81
N LEU A 92 15.91 -6.14 -10.54
CA LEU A 92 15.11 -5.41 -11.52
C LEU A 92 15.96 -4.84 -12.66
N ALA A 93 17.09 -4.21 -12.34
CA ALA A 93 18.03 -3.69 -13.33
C ALA A 93 18.61 -4.83 -14.18
N GLY A 94 18.98 -5.95 -13.55
CA GLY A 94 19.43 -7.15 -14.25
C GLY A 94 18.37 -7.71 -15.20
N PHE A 95 17.10 -7.73 -14.78
CA PHE A 95 16.00 -8.14 -15.64
C PHE A 95 15.83 -7.22 -16.86
N LEU A 96 15.81 -5.90 -16.66
CA LEU A 96 15.64 -4.93 -17.75
C LEU A 96 16.77 -5.04 -18.80
N VAL A 97 18.01 -5.21 -18.36
CA VAL A 97 19.14 -5.35 -19.28
C VAL A 97 19.09 -6.71 -19.99
N ASN A 98 19.00 -7.80 -19.23
CA ASN A 98 19.18 -9.15 -19.78
C ASN A 98 17.96 -9.69 -20.53
N GLN A 99 16.75 -9.32 -20.12
CA GLN A 99 15.48 -9.86 -20.66
C GLN A 99 14.72 -8.86 -21.53
N ARG A 100 14.96 -7.56 -21.34
CA ARG A 100 14.28 -6.48 -22.08
C ARG A 100 15.21 -5.69 -23.00
N GLY A 101 16.52 -5.91 -22.94
CA GLY A 101 17.49 -5.33 -23.86
C GLY A 101 17.80 -3.85 -23.63
N TYR A 102 17.48 -3.32 -22.44
CA TYR A 102 17.88 -1.96 -22.07
C TYR A 102 19.40 -1.85 -21.96
N SER A 103 19.95 -0.68 -22.28
CA SER A 103 21.38 -0.43 -22.08
C SER A 103 21.74 -0.48 -20.59
N GLY A 104 22.84 -1.19 -20.29
CA GLY A 104 23.36 -1.30 -18.93
C GLY A 104 24.10 -0.05 -18.44
N ALA A 105 24.27 0.97 -19.27
CA ALA A 105 25.11 2.13 -18.99
C ALA A 105 24.73 2.88 -17.70
N HIS A 106 23.42 3.02 -17.42
CA HIS A 106 22.94 3.57 -16.15
C HIS A 106 22.38 2.49 -15.22
N LEU A 107 21.61 1.53 -15.74
CA LEU A 107 20.93 0.52 -14.94
C LEU A 107 21.89 -0.35 -14.12
N LEU A 108 23.08 -0.68 -14.62
CA LEU A 108 24.04 -1.54 -13.90
C LEU A 108 25.04 -0.76 -13.04
N LYS A 109 24.93 0.57 -12.96
CA LYS A 109 25.75 1.36 -12.04
C LYS A 109 25.40 1.02 -10.59
N PRO A 110 26.37 0.95 -9.67
CA PRO A 110 26.10 0.84 -8.24
C PRO A 110 25.15 1.95 -7.77
N LEU A 111 24.30 1.64 -6.78
CA LEU A 111 23.49 2.65 -6.11
C LEU A 111 24.37 3.55 -5.24
N THR A 112 24.31 4.85 -5.51
CA THR A 112 24.95 5.93 -4.74
C THR A 112 24.07 6.36 -3.57
N GLU A 113 24.59 7.19 -2.66
CA GLU A 113 23.77 7.76 -1.58
C GLU A 113 22.65 8.66 -2.13
N ASP A 114 22.86 9.34 -3.26
CA ASP A 114 21.82 10.16 -3.91
C ASP A 114 20.71 9.30 -4.50
N ASP A 115 21.03 8.10 -5.02
CA ASP A 115 20.00 7.14 -5.45
C ASP A 115 19.17 6.64 -4.26
N LEU A 116 19.80 6.45 -3.09
CA LEU A 116 19.07 6.10 -1.87
C LEU A 116 18.17 7.24 -1.40
N ASP A 117 18.67 8.47 -1.41
CA ASP A 117 17.90 9.67 -1.03
C ASP A 117 16.73 9.96 -2.00
N PHE A 118 16.86 9.56 -3.28
CA PHE A 118 15.80 9.66 -4.26
C PHE A 118 14.65 8.68 -4.00
N MET A 119 14.94 7.50 -3.46
CA MET A 119 13.91 6.51 -3.14
C MET A 119 13.05 7.01 -1.97
N GLN A 120 11.74 7.08 -2.19
CA GLN A 120 10.79 7.38 -1.12
C GLN A 120 9.46 6.67 -1.37
N LYS A 121 8.91 6.07 -0.32
CA LYS A 121 7.56 5.50 -0.33
C LYS A 121 6.54 6.61 -0.61
N GLY A 122 5.63 6.34 -1.53
CA GLY A 122 4.52 7.24 -1.83
C GLY A 122 4.73 8.20 -3.01
N LEU A 123 5.86 8.10 -3.73
CA LEU A 123 6.05 8.83 -4.99
C LEU A 123 5.11 8.29 -6.08
N MET A 124 4.84 9.11 -7.10
CA MET A 124 4.03 8.74 -8.25
C MET A 124 4.81 8.87 -9.55
N LEU A 125 4.76 7.85 -10.40
CA LEU A 125 5.37 7.84 -11.73
C LEU A 125 4.35 8.31 -12.77
N ASP A 126 4.63 9.39 -13.49
CA ASP A 126 3.97 9.69 -14.77
C ASP A 126 4.64 8.84 -15.85
N LEU A 127 3.91 7.81 -16.27
CA LEU A 127 4.41 6.77 -17.17
C LEU A 127 4.58 7.27 -18.60
N GLU A 128 3.85 8.31 -18.99
CA GLU A 128 3.87 8.85 -20.35
C GLU A 128 4.96 9.89 -20.52
N ARG A 129 5.22 10.70 -19.48
CA ARG A 129 6.17 11.83 -19.54
C ARG A 129 7.53 11.56 -18.91
N GLY A 130 7.76 10.35 -18.37
CA GLY A 130 9.06 10.00 -17.79
C GLY A 130 9.35 10.73 -16.48
N ASN A 131 8.32 11.14 -15.74
CA ASN A 131 8.46 11.98 -14.56
C ASN A 131 8.14 11.25 -13.26
N VAL A 132 8.80 11.63 -12.18
CA VAL A 132 8.45 11.22 -10.81
C VAL A 132 7.86 12.43 -10.09
N LEU A 133 6.69 12.24 -9.48
CA LEU A 133 5.86 13.30 -8.93
C LEU A 133 5.67 13.11 -7.42
N ARG A 134 5.66 14.25 -6.73
CA ARG A 134 5.22 14.36 -5.34
C ARG A 134 4.06 15.34 -5.26
N VAL A 135 2.91 14.83 -4.83
CA VAL A 135 1.60 15.46 -4.98
C VAL A 135 1.00 15.75 -3.59
N SER A 136 0.32 16.89 -3.43
CA SER A 136 -0.44 17.22 -2.22
C SER A 136 -1.85 16.59 -2.23
N PRO A 137 -2.54 16.52 -1.08
CA PRO A 137 -3.88 15.91 -0.99
C PRO A 137 -4.93 16.46 -1.95
N ASP A 138 -4.76 17.70 -2.41
CA ASP A 138 -5.62 18.40 -3.36
C ASP A 138 -5.26 18.16 -4.84
N GLY A 139 -4.30 17.27 -5.14
CA GLY A 139 -3.87 16.94 -6.50
C GLY A 139 -2.80 17.84 -7.10
N VAL A 140 -2.32 18.87 -6.38
CA VAL A 140 -1.25 19.76 -6.86
C VAL A 140 0.11 19.06 -6.84
N ILE A 141 0.84 19.11 -7.95
CA ILE A 141 2.20 18.61 -8.09
C ILE A 141 3.16 19.62 -7.44
N ARG A 142 3.69 19.29 -6.27
CA ARG A 142 4.57 20.17 -5.48
C ARG A 142 6.04 20.05 -5.85
N ARG A 143 6.46 18.86 -6.26
CA ARG A 143 7.83 18.57 -6.69
C ARG A 143 7.80 17.49 -7.77
N ALA A 144 8.71 17.58 -8.73
CA ALA A 144 8.84 16.57 -9.76
C ALA A 144 10.29 16.44 -10.25
N SER A 145 10.65 15.26 -10.73
CA SER A 145 11.86 15.02 -11.53
C SER A 145 11.47 14.51 -12.92
N HIS A 146 12.33 14.76 -13.91
CA HIS A 146 12.32 14.07 -15.20
C HIS A 146 13.56 13.17 -15.26
N GLY A 147 13.36 11.86 -15.38
CA GLY A 147 14.42 10.91 -15.05
C GLY A 147 14.98 11.21 -13.65
N SER A 148 16.30 11.20 -13.50
CA SER A 148 16.98 11.54 -12.24
C SER A 148 17.07 13.04 -11.96
N ARG A 149 16.66 13.91 -12.88
CA ARG A 149 16.87 15.36 -12.79
C ARG A 149 15.68 16.08 -12.19
N LEU A 150 15.89 16.77 -11.08
CA LEU A 150 14.85 17.58 -10.44
C LEU A 150 14.41 18.74 -11.35
N LEU A 151 13.10 18.96 -11.47
CA LEU A 151 12.52 20.04 -12.27
C LEU A 151 12.35 21.32 -11.44
N SER A 152 12.57 22.47 -12.08
CA SER A 152 12.18 23.77 -11.52
C SER A 152 10.66 23.93 -11.54
N VAL A 153 10.12 24.81 -10.69
CA VAL A 153 8.68 25.11 -10.67
C VAL A 153 8.16 25.58 -12.03
N ASP A 154 8.94 26.38 -12.75
CA ASP A 154 8.56 26.85 -14.09
C ASP A 154 8.45 25.69 -15.08
N ARG A 155 9.42 24.75 -15.07
CA ARG A 155 9.33 23.54 -15.89
C ARG A 155 8.16 22.65 -15.50
N ILE A 156 7.84 22.53 -14.22
CA ILE A 156 6.64 21.82 -13.77
C ILE A 156 5.38 22.48 -14.35
N LYS A 157 5.28 23.82 -14.31
CA LYS A 157 4.12 24.56 -14.86
C LYS A 157 4.00 24.47 -16.37
N GLU A 158 5.12 24.36 -17.08
CA GLU A 158 5.14 24.12 -18.52
C GLU A 158 4.60 22.73 -18.89
N ILE A 159 4.98 21.70 -18.13
CA ILE A 159 4.56 20.31 -18.37
C ILE A 159 3.12 20.07 -17.86
N TYR A 160 2.82 20.63 -16.69
CA TYR A 160 1.55 20.52 -15.97
C TYR A 160 1.04 21.93 -15.66
N PRO A 161 0.20 22.53 -16.53
CA PRO A 161 -0.39 23.83 -16.30
C PRO A 161 -1.03 23.91 -14.90
N GLU A 162 -0.81 25.03 -14.20
CA GLU A 162 -1.24 25.23 -12.80
C GLU A 162 -0.67 24.21 -11.80
N GLN A 163 0.37 23.45 -12.20
CA GLN A 163 0.92 22.32 -11.45
C GLN A 163 -0.12 21.23 -11.20
N ARG A 164 -1.13 21.09 -12.07
CA ARG A 164 -2.19 20.10 -11.94
C ARG A 164 -2.23 19.19 -13.14
N TRP A 165 -2.75 17.99 -12.90
CA TRP A 165 -3.02 17.00 -13.93
C TRP A 165 -4.34 16.30 -13.61
N ASP A 166 -5.20 16.11 -14.61
CA ASP A 166 -6.51 15.46 -14.44
C ASP A 166 -6.37 14.06 -13.79
N VAL A 167 -5.26 13.37 -14.06
CA VAL A 167 -4.96 12.07 -13.46
C VAL A 167 -4.57 12.17 -11.98
N THR A 168 -3.80 13.19 -11.56
CA THR A 168 -3.50 13.38 -10.12
C THR A 168 -4.74 13.79 -9.35
N ASP A 169 -5.62 14.56 -9.97
CA ASP A 169 -6.90 14.99 -9.39
C ASP A 169 -7.85 13.79 -9.20
N ALA A 170 -7.99 12.96 -10.23
CA ALA A 170 -8.76 11.72 -10.16
C ALA A 170 -8.20 10.77 -9.09
N TYR A 171 -6.87 10.62 -9.04
CA TYR A 171 -6.20 9.79 -8.04
C TYR A 171 -6.48 10.25 -6.61
N CYS A 172 -6.34 11.54 -6.33
CA CYS A 172 -6.53 12.07 -4.98
C CYS A 172 -8.00 12.05 -4.54
N SER A 173 -8.94 12.10 -5.49
CA SER A 173 -10.37 11.95 -5.20
C SER A 173 -10.77 10.49 -4.92
N ASP A 174 -10.22 9.53 -5.69
CA ASP A 174 -10.44 8.10 -5.51
C ASP A 174 -9.13 7.36 -5.81
N MET A 175 -8.45 6.91 -4.76
CA MET A 175 -7.14 6.25 -4.89
C MET A 175 -7.23 4.90 -5.58
N LEU A 176 -8.42 4.28 -5.67
CA LEU A 176 -8.64 3.07 -6.45
C LEU A 176 -8.79 3.33 -7.95
N SER A 177 -8.98 4.59 -8.37
CA SER A 177 -9.11 4.94 -9.80
C SER A 177 -7.85 4.61 -10.61
N ALA A 178 -6.68 4.64 -9.97
CA ALA A 178 -5.40 4.20 -10.56
C ALA A 178 -5.03 2.76 -10.21
N TRP A 179 -5.90 2.02 -9.52
CA TRP A 179 -5.67 0.62 -9.23
C TRP A 179 -5.91 -0.25 -10.45
N ASN A 180 -7.00 0.02 -11.17
CA ASN A 180 -7.34 -0.60 -12.45
C ASN A 180 -8.07 0.43 -13.33
N GLY A 181 -7.79 0.45 -14.63
CA GLY A 181 -8.55 1.24 -15.60
C GLY A 181 -7.70 2.26 -16.37
N PRO A 182 -8.32 3.31 -16.93
CA PRO A 182 -7.58 4.30 -17.71
C PRO A 182 -6.48 5.04 -16.93
N PRO A 183 -6.70 5.52 -15.68
CA PRO A 183 -5.64 6.19 -14.90
C PRO A 183 -4.44 5.27 -14.60
N SER A 184 -4.67 3.97 -14.36
CA SER A 184 -3.60 3.01 -14.06
C SER A 184 -2.62 2.77 -15.24
N LYS A 185 -2.95 3.27 -16.43
CA LYS A 185 -2.07 3.26 -17.61
C LYS A 185 -1.20 4.50 -17.73
N LYS A 186 -1.48 5.53 -16.94
CA LYS A 186 -0.83 6.84 -16.99
C LYS A 186 -0.02 7.14 -15.74
N ILE A 187 -0.51 6.71 -14.57
CA ILE A 187 0.15 6.94 -13.29
C ILE A 187 0.33 5.64 -12.50
N ARG A 188 1.45 5.53 -11.80
CA ARG A 188 1.69 4.48 -10.81
C ARG A 188 2.21 5.08 -9.52
N SER A 189 1.60 4.75 -8.39
CA SER A 189 2.17 5.06 -7.08
C SER A 189 3.05 3.93 -6.59
N LEU A 190 4.17 4.28 -5.97
CA LEU A 190 5.06 3.36 -5.26
C LEU A 190 4.63 3.37 -3.80
N LEU A 191 4.07 2.27 -3.31
CA LEU A 191 3.27 2.26 -2.08
C LEU A 191 3.95 1.56 -0.92
N ASP A 192 5.00 0.79 -1.16
CA ASP A 192 5.69 0.02 -0.14
C ASP A 192 7.17 -0.19 -0.49
N TYR A 193 7.89 -0.86 0.39
CA TYR A 193 9.32 -1.08 0.22
C TYR A 193 9.66 -2.09 -0.89
N PHE A 194 8.68 -2.83 -1.42
CA PHE A 194 8.87 -3.80 -2.50
C PHE A 194 8.74 -3.19 -3.91
N ASP A 195 8.22 -1.97 -4.02
CA ASP A 195 8.14 -1.25 -5.29
C ASP A 195 8.86 0.10 -5.30
N MET A 196 9.33 0.60 -4.16
CA MET A 196 10.09 1.86 -4.09
C MET A 196 11.35 1.86 -4.98
N SER A 197 12.06 0.72 -5.08
CA SER A 197 13.25 0.56 -5.92
C SER A 197 12.96 0.71 -7.43
N ALA A 198 11.71 0.53 -7.86
CA ALA A 198 11.28 0.75 -9.24
C ALA A 198 11.41 2.22 -9.67
N SER A 199 11.42 3.18 -8.72
CA SER A 199 11.68 4.60 -9.04
C SER A 199 13.03 4.79 -9.70
N ILE A 200 14.10 4.17 -9.19
CA ILE A 200 15.45 4.30 -9.73
C ILE A 200 15.59 3.56 -11.05
N ALA A 201 14.99 2.37 -11.18
CA ALA A 201 14.97 1.65 -12.45
C ALA A 201 14.26 2.47 -13.54
N PHE A 202 13.14 3.11 -13.19
CA PHE A 202 12.38 3.99 -14.08
C PHE A 202 13.19 5.21 -14.50
N THR A 203 13.77 5.95 -13.55
CA THR A 203 14.50 7.18 -13.87
C THR A 203 15.77 6.91 -14.66
N ARG A 204 16.55 5.89 -14.30
CA ARG A 204 17.76 5.52 -15.06
C ARG A 204 17.44 5.03 -16.47
N ALA A 205 16.32 4.35 -16.67
CA ALA A 205 15.85 3.98 -18.00
C ALA A 205 15.44 5.22 -18.83
N VAL A 206 14.71 6.18 -18.22
CA VAL A 206 14.37 7.47 -18.86
C VAL A 206 15.63 8.23 -19.26
N ASP A 207 16.59 8.40 -18.34
CA ASP A 207 17.85 9.12 -18.62
C ASP A 207 18.64 8.46 -19.76
N THR A 208 18.67 7.13 -19.80
CA THR A 208 19.33 6.36 -20.87
C THR A 208 18.69 6.65 -22.23
N LEU A 209 17.36 6.61 -22.31
CA LEU A 209 16.62 6.83 -23.55
C LEU A 209 16.79 8.26 -24.07
N ASP A 210 16.81 9.24 -23.17
CA ASP A 210 17.05 10.64 -23.50
C ASP A 210 18.46 10.86 -24.06
N GLU A 211 19.47 10.23 -23.45
CA GLU A 211 20.85 10.32 -23.90
C GLU A 211 21.05 9.66 -25.28
N GLU A 212 20.46 8.48 -25.50
CA GLU A 212 20.51 7.78 -26.79
C GLU A 212 19.84 8.57 -27.92
N ARG A 213 18.75 9.30 -27.60
CA ARG A 213 18.06 10.17 -28.55
C ARG A 213 18.74 11.54 -28.71
N GLY A 214 19.48 11.99 -27.70
CA GLY A 214 20.04 13.34 -27.59
C GLY A 214 19.05 14.41 -27.11
N SER A 215 17.83 14.02 -26.72
CA SER A 215 16.78 14.90 -26.20
C SER A 215 15.68 14.08 -25.49
N PRO A 216 14.86 14.70 -24.61
CA PRO A 216 13.67 14.06 -24.06
C PRO A 216 12.74 13.50 -25.15
N LEU A 217 12.09 12.38 -24.86
CA LEU A 217 11.10 11.76 -25.73
C LEU A 217 9.71 12.40 -25.55
N ASP A 218 8.91 12.42 -26.62
CA ASP A 218 7.52 12.85 -26.54
C ASP A 218 6.67 11.94 -25.64
N ARG A 219 7.03 10.65 -25.58
CA ARG A 219 6.34 9.65 -24.77
C ARG A 219 7.27 8.50 -24.38
N TYR A 220 7.16 8.07 -23.13
CA TYR A 220 7.87 6.90 -22.59
C TYR A 220 6.93 5.69 -22.50
N ASN A 221 7.52 4.49 -22.55
CA ASN A 221 6.81 3.23 -22.38
C ASN A 221 7.68 2.21 -21.62
N VAL A 222 8.30 2.66 -20.54
CA VAL A 222 9.24 1.85 -19.73
C VAL A 222 8.51 0.99 -18.69
N TRP A 223 7.39 1.50 -18.17
CA TRP A 223 6.70 0.86 -17.05
C TRP A 223 6.22 -0.58 -17.31
N PRO A 224 5.69 -0.96 -18.49
CA PRO A 224 5.32 -2.35 -18.74
C PRO A 224 6.49 -3.33 -18.51
N ASP A 225 7.70 -2.95 -18.92
CA ASP A 225 8.90 -3.78 -18.75
C ASP A 225 9.36 -3.85 -17.29
N ILE A 226 9.29 -2.73 -16.56
CA ILE A 226 9.53 -2.69 -15.12
C ILE A 226 8.53 -3.57 -14.37
N LEU A 227 7.25 -3.45 -14.72
CA LEU A 227 6.19 -4.23 -14.11
C LEU A 227 6.38 -5.73 -14.36
N ASP A 228 6.80 -6.11 -15.57
CA ASP A 228 7.15 -7.49 -15.87
C ASP A 228 8.37 -7.97 -15.06
N GLY A 229 9.35 -7.10 -14.83
CA GLY A 229 10.49 -7.40 -13.96
C GLY A 229 10.08 -7.61 -12.51
N LEU A 230 9.17 -6.79 -11.99
CA LEU A 230 8.57 -6.96 -10.66
C LEU A 230 7.76 -8.27 -10.58
N PHE A 231 6.96 -8.60 -11.60
CA PHE A 231 6.24 -9.87 -11.67
C PHE A 231 7.18 -11.07 -11.72
N TYR A 232 8.29 -10.96 -12.45
CA TYR A 232 9.32 -11.96 -12.51
C TYR A 232 9.98 -12.14 -11.15
N MET A 233 10.45 -11.04 -10.53
CA MET A 233 11.12 -11.06 -9.23
C MET A 233 10.28 -11.75 -8.15
N PHE A 234 9.00 -11.40 -8.06
CA PHE A 234 8.08 -11.91 -7.03
C PHE A 234 7.20 -13.07 -7.51
N SER A 235 7.58 -13.76 -8.59
CA SER A 235 6.83 -14.93 -9.06
C SER A 235 6.83 -16.04 -8.00
N ARG A 236 5.63 -16.51 -7.63
CA ARG A 236 5.45 -17.51 -6.56
C ARG A 236 6.26 -18.80 -6.79
N GLN A 237 6.39 -19.22 -8.05
CA GLN A 237 7.14 -20.40 -8.44
C GLN A 237 8.63 -20.30 -8.07
N HIS A 238 9.20 -19.09 -8.15
CA HIS A 238 10.62 -18.87 -7.86
C HIS A 238 10.98 -19.16 -6.40
N PHE A 239 10.02 -19.12 -5.46
CA PHE A 239 10.30 -19.49 -4.07
C PHE A 239 10.79 -20.93 -3.94
N ARG A 240 10.23 -21.86 -4.72
CA ARG A 240 10.58 -23.29 -4.70
C ARG A 240 11.62 -23.68 -5.73
N GLU A 241 11.54 -23.08 -6.91
CA GLU A 241 12.28 -23.54 -8.09
C GLU A 241 13.65 -22.87 -8.23
N ARG A 242 13.89 -21.75 -7.54
CA ARG A 242 15.13 -20.98 -7.67
C ARG A 242 15.84 -20.77 -6.35
N GLU A 243 17.16 -20.92 -6.43
CA GLU A 243 18.12 -20.60 -5.36
C GLU A 243 18.81 -19.25 -5.59
N ASP A 244 18.76 -18.77 -6.83
CA ASP A 244 19.14 -17.44 -7.27
C ASP A 244 17.91 -16.52 -7.39
N GLY A 245 18.11 -15.21 -7.32
CA GLY A 245 17.02 -14.22 -7.27
C GLY A 245 16.52 -13.89 -5.87
N PHE A 246 15.47 -13.06 -5.80
CA PHE A 246 14.91 -12.51 -4.55
C PHE A 246 14.68 -13.56 -3.46
N PHE A 247 13.81 -14.54 -3.71
CA PHE A 247 13.46 -15.54 -2.69
C PHE A 247 14.64 -16.40 -2.29
N GLY A 248 15.48 -16.82 -3.24
CA GLY A 248 16.68 -17.62 -2.97
C GLY A 248 17.71 -16.89 -2.13
N ARG A 249 17.91 -15.58 -2.35
CA ARG A 249 18.81 -14.75 -1.54
C ARG A 249 18.27 -14.56 -0.12
N VAL A 250 16.97 -14.34 0.02
CA VAL A 250 16.30 -14.21 1.35
C VAL A 250 16.35 -15.53 2.11
N LYS A 251 16.09 -16.68 1.47
CA LYS A 251 16.21 -18.01 2.09
C LYS A 251 17.61 -18.31 2.60
N ARG A 252 18.65 -17.95 1.82
CA ARG A 252 20.04 -18.26 2.16
C ARG A 252 20.60 -17.44 3.32
N ASN A 253 20.21 -16.16 3.43
CA ASN A 253 20.70 -15.26 4.47
C ASN A 253 19.54 -14.42 5.06
N PRO A 254 18.58 -15.05 5.74
CA PRO A 254 17.37 -14.37 6.21
C PRO A 254 17.68 -13.21 7.16
N GLU A 255 18.68 -13.32 8.03
CA GLU A 255 19.12 -12.27 8.96
C GLU A 255 19.62 -11.00 8.28
N LYS A 256 20.02 -11.07 7.00
CA LYS A 256 20.41 -9.90 6.22
C LYS A 256 19.18 -9.07 5.82
N TYR A 257 18.03 -9.70 5.60
CA TYR A 257 16.85 -9.07 5.00
C TYR A 257 15.65 -8.98 5.96
N LEU A 258 15.55 -9.87 6.94
CA LEU A 258 14.43 -9.98 7.88
C LEU A 258 14.88 -9.62 9.29
N ARG A 259 14.04 -8.90 10.01
CA ARG A 259 14.22 -8.62 11.43
C ARG A 259 13.34 -9.57 12.24
N LYS A 260 13.92 -10.16 13.29
CA LYS A 260 13.13 -10.95 14.24
C LYS A 260 12.21 -10.04 15.04
N CYS A 261 11.01 -10.52 15.32
CA CYS A 261 10.07 -9.83 16.18
C CYS A 261 10.49 -10.00 17.64
N ASN A 262 10.19 -8.99 18.46
CA ASN A 262 10.44 -9.07 19.89
C ASN A 262 9.57 -10.19 20.52
N PRO A 263 10.12 -11.05 21.40
CA PRO A 263 9.34 -12.06 22.13
C PRO A 263 8.12 -11.50 22.88
N GLU A 264 8.18 -10.23 23.32
CA GLU A 264 7.06 -9.54 23.94
C GLU A 264 5.89 -9.34 22.98
N THR A 265 6.18 -9.05 21.71
CA THR A 265 5.16 -8.88 20.65
C THR A 265 4.43 -10.19 20.37
N VAL A 266 5.16 -11.31 20.33
CA VAL A 266 4.54 -12.64 20.22
C VAL A 266 3.66 -12.94 21.44
N SER A 267 4.13 -12.59 22.64
CA SER A 267 3.36 -12.76 23.88
C SER A 267 2.11 -11.88 23.92
N TRP A 268 2.19 -10.66 23.38
CA TRP A 268 1.08 -9.72 23.25
C TRP A 268 0.03 -10.21 22.25
N LEU A 269 0.45 -10.76 21.10
CA LEU A 269 -0.47 -11.40 20.14
C LEU A 269 -1.25 -12.57 20.76
N ARG A 270 -0.61 -13.36 21.63
CA ARG A 270 -1.31 -14.42 22.38
C ARG A 270 -2.38 -13.84 23.33
N LYS A 271 -2.03 -12.80 24.10
CA LYS A 271 -2.99 -12.10 24.98
C LYS A 271 -4.13 -11.46 24.21
N LEU A 272 -3.87 -10.92 23.01
CA LEU A 272 -4.92 -10.41 22.14
C LEU A 272 -5.90 -11.51 21.72
N LYS A 273 -5.38 -12.66 21.28
CA LYS A 273 -6.19 -13.81 20.87
C LYS A 273 -7.07 -14.38 21.99
N GLU A 274 -6.66 -14.25 23.24
CA GLU A 274 -7.48 -14.62 24.40
C GLU A 274 -8.73 -13.73 24.55
N ARG A 275 -8.71 -12.50 24.01
CA ARG A 275 -9.78 -11.50 24.19
C ARG A 275 -10.60 -11.22 22.92
N SER A 276 -9.97 -11.30 21.75
CA SER A 276 -10.57 -10.95 20.46
C SER A 276 -10.27 -12.05 19.44
N ALA A 277 -11.14 -12.20 18.44
CA ALA A 277 -10.83 -13.06 17.31
C ALA A 277 -9.69 -12.46 16.49
N THR A 278 -8.60 -13.21 16.28
CA THR A 278 -7.42 -12.70 15.56
C THR A 278 -7.31 -13.28 14.16
N PHE A 279 -6.88 -12.47 13.20
CA PHE A 279 -6.69 -12.96 11.83
C PHE A 279 -5.46 -12.32 11.16
N LEU A 280 -4.85 -13.04 10.23
CA LEU A 280 -3.74 -12.54 9.41
C LEU A 280 -4.18 -12.50 7.94
N ILE A 281 -3.98 -11.37 7.26
CA ILE A 281 -4.25 -11.21 5.83
C ILE A 281 -2.97 -10.68 5.17
N THR A 282 -2.28 -11.52 4.41
CA THR A 282 -1.04 -11.15 3.72
C THR A 282 -1.15 -11.25 2.19
N GLY A 283 -0.44 -10.35 1.51
CA GLY A 283 -0.23 -10.41 0.06
C GLY A 283 0.80 -11.48 -0.38
N SER A 284 1.49 -12.11 0.56
CA SER A 284 2.49 -13.15 0.34
C SER A 284 1.86 -14.51 0.03
N ASN A 285 2.53 -15.30 -0.82
CA ASN A 285 2.13 -16.69 -1.02
C ASN A 285 2.36 -17.50 0.25
N ALA A 286 1.59 -18.58 0.44
CA ALA A 286 1.57 -19.29 1.72
C ALA A 286 2.93 -19.90 2.14
N ASP A 287 3.75 -20.34 1.19
CA ASP A 287 5.09 -20.86 1.46
C ASP A 287 6.08 -19.77 1.91
N PHE A 288 6.10 -18.63 1.21
CA PHE A 288 6.91 -17.48 1.60
C PHE A 288 6.44 -16.85 2.93
N ALA A 289 5.12 -16.74 3.13
CA ALA A 289 4.55 -16.27 4.39
C ALA A 289 4.93 -17.20 5.54
N ASN A 290 4.88 -18.52 5.33
CA ASN A 290 5.30 -19.48 6.35
C ASN A 290 6.78 -19.34 6.68
N PHE A 291 7.66 -19.26 5.68
CA PHE A 291 9.10 -19.09 5.89
C PHE A 291 9.43 -17.83 6.69
N THR A 292 8.88 -16.69 6.27
CA THR A 292 9.18 -15.39 6.88
C THR A 292 8.54 -15.25 8.27
N ALA A 293 7.30 -15.71 8.46
CA ALA A 293 6.63 -15.69 9.75
C ALA A 293 7.29 -16.66 10.75
N SER A 294 7.68 -17.88 10.33
CA SER A 294 8.45 -18.80 11.19
C SER A 294 9.76 -18.16 11.66
N TYR A 295 10.46 -17.46 10.76
CA TYR A 295 11.71 -16.77 11.11
C TYR A 295 11.48 -15.64 12.13
N ALA A 296 10.47 -14.80 11.92
CA ALA A 296 10.28 -13.58 12.70
C ALA A 296 9.46 -13.77 13.98
N LEU A 297 8.39 -14.57 13.94
CA LEU A 297 7.44 -14.78 15.04
C LEU A 297 7.64 -16.14 15.74
N GLY A 298 8.44 -17.04 15.16
CA GLY A 298 8.70 -18.39 15.65
C GLY A 298 7.88 -19.47 14.92
N GLU A 299 8.30 -20.73 15.05
CA GLU A 299 7.72 -21.85 14.28
C GLU A 299 6.21 -22.05 14.50
N ASP A 300 5.70 -21.72 15.69
CA ASP A 300 4.28 -21.84 16.04
C ASP A 300 3.48 -20.55 15.75
N TRP A 301 3.96 -19.67 14.85
CA TRP A 301 3.31 -18.38 14.56
C TRP A 301 1.83 -18.53 14.16
N ARG A 302 1.44 -19.65 13.55
CA ARG A 302 0.05 -19.92 13.15
C ARG A 302 -0.90 -19.93 14.34
N SER A 303 -0.43 -20.35 15.52
CA SER A 303 -1.25 -20.39 16.74
C SER A 303 -1.61 -19.01 17.27
N LEU A 304 -0.98 -17.94 16.76
CA LEU A 304 -1.29 -16.54 17.10
C LEU A 304 -2.59 -16.04 16.44
N PHE A 305 -3.12 -16.76 15.45
CA PHE A 305 -4.28 -16.34 14.66
C PHE A 305 -5.39 -17.39 14.71
N ASP A 306 -6.65 -16.96 14.61
CA ASP A 306 -7.81 -17.83 14.43
C ASP A 306 -7.98 -18.24 12.97
N ILE A 307 -7.49 -17.45 12.03
CA ILE A 307 -7.47 -17.76 10.60
C ILE A 307 -6.35 -16.99 9.92
N VAL A 308 -5.69 -17.63 8.95
CA VAL A 308 -4.67 -17.00 8.12
C VAL A 308 -5.12 -17.01 6.67
N VAL A 309 -5.02 -15.86 6.02
CA VAL A 309 -5.35 -15.65 4.62
C VAL A 309 -4.11 -15.17 3.88
N CYS A 310 -3.48 -16.09 3.17
CA CYS A 310 -2.35 -15.83 2.29
C CYS A 310 -2.84 -15.39 0.91
N TYR A 311 -1.95 -14.77 0.15
CA TYR A 311 -2.19 -14.32 -1.21
C TYR A 311 -3.55 -13.63 -1.39
N ALA A 312 -3.91 -12.78 -0.43
CA ALA A 312 -5.25 -12.22 -0.29
C ALA A 312 -5.68 -11.36 -1.50
N ARG A 313 -4.72 -10.91 -2.32
CA ARG A 313 -4.94 -10.00 -3.46
C ARG A 313 -5.62 -8.70 -3.01
N LYS A 314 -5.10 -8.10 -1.94
CA LYS A 314 -5.47 -6.73 -1.53
C LYS A 314 -5.27 -5.76 -2.71
N PRO A 315 -6.08 -4.68 -2.80
CA PRO A 315 -7.25 -4.33 -1.99
C PRO A 315 -8.51 -5.11 -2.38
N SER A 316 -8.49 -5.87 -3.48
CA SER A 316 -9.68 -6.60 -3.97
C SER A 316 -10.22 -7.61 -2.95
N PHE A 317 -9.43 -8.06 -1.99
CA PHE A 317 -9.94 -8.84 -0.84
C PHE A 317 -11.12 -8.14 -0.13
N PHE A 318 -11.02 -6.82 0.02
CA PHE A 318 -12.02 -6.01 0.73
C PHE A 318 -13.16 -5.53 -0.17
N THR A 319 -12.94 -5.45 -1.49
CA THR A 319 -13.90 -4.85 -2.43
C THR A 319 -14.56 -5.84 -3.40
N SER A 320 -14.06 -7.08 -3.47
CA SER A 320 -14.55 -8.11 -4.39
C SER A 320 -14.93 -9.39 -3.65
N ALA A 321 -15.59 -10.34 -4.33
CA ALA A 321 -16.06 -11.59 -3.76
C ALA A 321 -15.34 -12.82 -4.34
N ARG A 322 -14.00 -12.86 -4.26
CA ARG A 322 -13.24 -14.05 -4.69
C ARG A 322 -13.45 -15.21 -3.69
N PRO A 323 -13.50 -16.46 -4.16
CA PRO A 323 -13.63 -17.61 -3.26
C PRO A 323 -12.34 -17.83 -2.46
N PHE A 324 -12.49 -18.44 -1.29
CA PHE A 324 -11.36 -18.96 -0.52
C PHE A 324 -10.84 -20.26 -1.13
N LEU A 325 -9.53 -20.44 -1.10
CA LEU A 325 -8.86 -21.65 -1.55
C LEU A 325 -8.16 -22.31 -0.34
N ASN A 326 -8.30 -23.63 -0.19
CA ASN A 326 -7.52 -24.40 0.77
C ASN A 326 -6.07 -24.42 0.30
N VAL A 327 -5.15 -24.23 1.23
CA VAL A 327 -3.73 -24.42 0.98
C VAL A 327 -3.35 -25.80 1.52
N ASN A 328 -3.09 -26.74 0.62
CA ASN A 328 -2.67 -28.08 1.04
C ASN A 328 -1.23 -28.07 1.62
N VAL A 329 -0.73 -29.23 2.06
CA VAL A 329 0.63 -29.38 2.63
C VAL A 329 1.74 -28.95 1.64
N ASN A 330 1.49 -29.06 0.32
CA ASN A 330 2.41 -28.65 -0.74
C ASN A 330 2.14 -27.21 -1.24
N TYR A 331 1.27 -26.48 -0.55
CA TYR A 331 0.71 -25.19 -0.92
C TYR A 331 0.14 -25.11 -2.35
N ASP A 332 -0.50 -26.19 -2.81
CA ASP A 332 -1.45 -26.12 -3.93
C ASP A 332 -2.80 -25.60 -3.43
N GLU A 333 -3.52 -24.93 -4.33
CA GLU A 333 -4.76 -24.24 -4.03
C GLU A 333 -5.97 -25.05 -4.55
N VAL A 334 -6.91 -25.39 -3.66
CA VAL A 334 -8.16 -26.07 -4.04
C VAL A 334 -9.35 -25.22 -3.58
N ASN A 335 -10.39 -25.07 -4.41
CA ASN A 335 -11.58 -24.29 -4.04
C ASN A 335 -12.22 -24.83 -2.75
N VAL A 336 -12.59 -23.91 -1.84
CA VAL A 336 -13.30 -24.24 -0.61
C VAL A 336 -14.61 -23.47 -0.57
N ASN A 337 -15.69 -24.15 -0.17
CA ASN A 337 -16.93 -23.47 0.19
C ASN A 337 -16.66 -22.63 1.45
N SER A 338 -16.95 -21.33 1.43
CA SER A 338 -16.69 -20.42 2.56
C SER A 338 -17.40 -20.81 3.86
N GLN A 339 -18.46 -21.62 3.80
CA GLN A 339 -19.08 -22.23 4.99
C GLN A 339 -18.19 -23.28 5.68
N CYS A 340 -17.12 -23.70 5.03
CA CYS A 340 -16.15 -24.69 5.54
C CYS A 340 -14.86 -24.03 6.03
N LEU A 341 -14.83 -22.71 6.22
CA LEU A 341 -13.72 -22.04 6.91
C LEU A 341 -13.63 -22.54 8.36
N LYS A 342 -12.42 -22.87 8.80
CA LYS A 342 -12.16 -23.46 10.11
C LYS A 342 -11.10 -22.66 10.87
N ARG A 343 -11.26 -22.65 12.19
CA ARG A 343 -10.31 -22.02 13.11
C ARG A 343 -8.96 -22.75 13.05
N GLY A 344 -7.88 -21.97 12.98
CA GLY A 344 -6.50 -22.46 12.94
C GLY A 344 -5.99 -22.84 11.55
N GLU A 345 -6.81 -22.74 10.51
CA GLU A 345 -6.44 -23.12 9.14
C GLU A 345 -5.88 -21.95 8.34
N ILE A 346 -5.16 -22.29 7.26
CA ILE A 346 -4.60 -21.37 6.28
C ILE A 346 -5.39 -21.47 4.98
N TYR A 347 -5.76 -20.31 4.44
CA TYR A 347 -6.42 -20.20 3.15
C TYR A 347 -5.65 -19.26 2.22
N SER A 348 -5.91 -19.38 0.93
CA SER A 348 -5.43 -18.47 -0.11
C SER A 348 -6.59 -17.68 -0.71
N GLN A 349 -6.36 -16.43 -1.09
CA GLN A 349 -7.34 -15.52 -1.67
C GLN A 349 -8.54 -15.25 -0.74
N GLY A 350 -9.78 -15.43 -1.19
CA GLY A 350 -10.98 -15.13 -0.40
C GLY A 350 -11.45 -13.67 -0.51
N ASN A 351 -12.37 -13.34 0.40
CA ASN A 351 -13.00 -12.02 0.47
C ASN A 351 -13.40 -11.65 1.91
N TRP A 352 -13.52 -10.34 2.16
CA TRP A 352 -13.89 -9.80 3.47
C TRP A 352 -15.26 -10.26 3.97
N ASN A 353 -16.28 -10.29 3.10
CA ASN A 353 -17.64 -10.63 3.52
C ASN A 353 -17.74 -12.05 4.09
N ASP A 354 -17.07 -13.00 3.45
CA ASP A 354 -17.02 -14.38 3.92
C ASP A 354 -16.13 -14.55 5.14
N LEU A 355 -15.04 -13.78 5.26
CA LEU A 355 -14.24 -13.71 6.49
C LEU A 355 -15.09 -13.23 7.67
N VAL A 356 -15.90 -12.18 7.50
CA VAL A 356 -16.78 -11.66 8.56
C VAL A 356 -17.83 -12.69 8.99
N LYS A 357 -18.38 -13.49 8.05
CA LYS A 357 -19.29 -14.60 8.40
C LYS A 357 -18.58 -15.65 9.25
N PHE A 358 -17.35 -16.01 8.90
CA PHE A 358 -16.53 -16.91 9.69
C PHE A 358 -16.24 -16.32 11.08
N LEU A 359 -15.81 -15.06 11.17
CA LEU A 359 -15.58 -14.37 12.43
C LEU A 359 -16.86 -14.35 13.28
N THR A 360 -18.03 -14.09 12.68
CA THR A 360 -19.35 -14.15 13.35
C THR A 360 -19.63 -15.52 13.95
N SER A 361 -19.29 -16.58 13.22
CA SER A 361 -19.49 -17.95 13.70
C SER A 361 -18.64 -18.30 14.94
N ILE A 362 -17.44 -17.73 15.07
CA ILE A 362 -16.53 -18.04 16.19
C ILE A 362 -16.68 -17.09 17.38
N THR A 363 -17.14 -15.85 17.16
CA THR A 363 -17.38 -14.89 18.25
C THR A 363 -18.82 -14.92 18.77
N GLY A 364 -19.78 -15.40 17.97
CA GLY A 364 -21.20 -15.30 18.28
C GLY A 364 -21.79 -13.89 18.19
N LYS A 365 -21.03 -12.91 17.65
CA LYS A 365 -21.44 -11.51 17.53
C LYS A 365 -21.68 -11.15 16.07
N ALA A 366 -22.88 -10.65 15.76
CA ALA A 366 -23.27 -10.26 14.40
C ALA A 366 -22.78 -8.86 14.00
N ASP A 367 -22.69 -7.93 14.94
CA ASP A 367 -22.18 -6.56 14.72
C ASP A 367 -20.81 -6.43 15.37
N GLN A 368 -19.77 -6.84 14.65
CA GLN A 368 -18.41 -6.90 15.17
C GLN A 368 -17.69 -5.58 14.94
N ARG A 369 -17.04 -5.08 15.98
CA ARG A 369 -16.06 -4.02 15.80
C ARG A 369 -14.73 -4.62 15.37
N CYS A 370 -14.36 -4.37 14.11
CA CYS A 370 -13.11 -4.86 13.53
C CYS A 370 -12.04 -3.77 13.50
N LEU A 371 -10.80 -4.17 13.83
CA LEU A 371 -9.58 -3.40 13.61
C LEU A 371 -8.71 -4.11 12.59
N TYR A 372 -8.17 -3.39 11.61
CA TYR A 372 -7.13 -3.91 10.72
C TYR A 372 -5.84 -3.09 10.83
N VAL A 373 -4.72 -3.78 11.02
CA VAL A 373 -3.40 -3.20 11.23
C VAL A 373 -2.52 -3.50 10.02
N GLY A 374 -1.92 -2.48 9.41
CA GLY A 374 -1.07 -2.67 8.23
C GLY A 374 -0.22 -1.45 7.87
N ASP A 375 0.72 -1.63 6.96
CA ASP A 375 1.67 -0.59 6.51
C ASP A 375 1.23 0.09 5.21
N ASN A 376 0.54 -0.63 4.32
CA ASN A 376 0.18 -0.10 3.02
C ASN A 376 -1.03 0.84 3.13
N LEU A 377 -0.79 2.14 2.98
CA LEU A 377 -1.80 3.18 3.20
C LEU A 377 -3.03 3.07 2.29
N ILE A 378 -2.93 2.43 1.13
CA ILE A 378 -4.10 2.18 0.28
C ILE A 378 -4.75 0.87 0.65
N GLN A 379 -3.97 -0.22 0.64
CA GLN A 379 -4.50 -1.57 0.73
C GLN A 379 -5.01 -1.93 2.13
N ASP A 380 -4.41 -1.34 3.17
CA ASP A 380 -4.64 -1.73 4.56
C ASP A 380 -5.30 -0.61 5.39
N ILE A 381 -5.18 0.64 4.95
CA ILE A 381 -5.72 1.80 5.69
C ILE A 381 -6.92 2.40 4.95
N TYR A 382 -6.71 3.01 3.78
CA TYR A 382 -7.76 3.66 3.01
C TYR A 382 -8.90 2.71 2.66
N VAL A 383 -8.60 1.56 2.04
CA VAL A 383 -9.65 0.65 1.55
C VAL A 383 -10.47 0.03 2.69
N PRO A 384 -9.85 -0.56 3.73
CA PRO A 384 -10.61 -1.12 4.85
C PRO A 384 -11.46 -0.07 5.56
N ASN A 385 -10.96 1.15 5.73
CA ASN A 385 -11.73 2.22 6.34
C ASN A 385 -12.88 2.72 5.46
N ALA A 386 -12.60 3.06 4.20
CA ALA A 386 -13.55 3.74 3.31
C ALA A 386 -14.63 2.81 2.72
N TYR A 387 -14.32 1.53 2.46
CA TYR A 387 -15.22 0.63 1.73
C TYR A 387 -15.97 -0.36 2.63
N ILE A 388 -15.37 -0.79 3.74
CA ILE A 388 -15.96 -1.79 4.64
C ILE A 388 -16.14 -1.29 6.08
N ARG A 389 -15.79 -0.02 6.36
CA ARG A 389 -15.92 0.64 7.68
C ARG A 389 -15.18 -0.07 8.82
N CYS A 390 -14.06 -0.71 8.50
CA CYS A 390 -13.13 -1.24 9.51
C CYS A 390 -12.36 -0.05 10.14
N ASP A 391 -12.18 -0.06 11.46
CA ASP A 391 -11.20 0.85 12.07
C ASP A 391 -9.80 0.36 11.66
N THR A 392 -8.84 1.27 11.48
CA THR A 392 -7.49 0.89 11.04
C THR A 392 -6.40 1.49 11.91
N LEU A 393 -5.25 0.83 11.93
CA LEU A 393 -4.03 1.28 12.59
C LEU A 393 -2.88 1.18 11.58
N ALA A 394 -2.22 2.31 11.32
CA ALA A 394 -1.14 2.40 10.35
C ALA A 394 0.21 2.10 11.01
N VAL A 395 1.00 1.21 10.40
CA VAL A 395 2.39 0.93 10.79
C VAL A 395 3.33 1.60 9.78
N ILE A 396 3.99 2.68 10.17
CA ILE A 396 4.73 3.58 9.28
C ILE A 396 6.11 3.86 9.87
N GLU A 397 7.12 3.09 9.46
CA GLU A 397 8.50 3.18 9.98
C GLU A 397 9.10 4.58 9.83
N GLU A 398 8.64 5.36 8.84
CA GLU A 398 9.06 6.75 8.62
C GLU A 398 8.81 7.64 9.85
N GLN A 399 7.84 7.31 10.69
CA GLN A 399 7.56 8.07 11.92
C GLN A 399 8.75 8.05 12.87
N MET A 400 9.43 6.91 13.00
CA MET A 400 10.63 6.79 13.82
C MET A 400 11.85 7.34 13.07
N SER A 401 11.96 7.11 11.75
CA SER A 401 13.14 7.56 10.99
C SER A 401 13.24 9.08 10.89
N GLU A 402 12.13 9.80 10.77
CA GLU A 402 12.12 11.27 10.78
C GLU A 402 12.32 11.86 12.19
N GLY A 403 12.36 11.00 13.20
CA GLY A 403 12.39 11.37 14.61
C GLY A 403 11.01 11.75 15.14
N MET A 404 10.84 11.63 16.46
CA MET A 404 9.58 11.91 17.15
C MET A 404 9.78 12.91 18.29
N LEU A 405 8.78 13.76 18.51
CA LEU A 405 8.79 14.74 19.60
C LEU A 405 9.05 14.09 20.95
N HIS A 406 10.02 14.61 21.68
CA HIS A 406 10.38 14.17 23.03
C HIS A 406 10.69 12.67 23.15
N HIS A 407 11.06 12.02 22.04
CA HIS A 407 11.35 10.59 22.00
C HIS A 407 12.69 10.33 21.28
N GLY A 408 13.60 9.62 21.93
CA GLY A 408 14.95 9.36 21.42
C GLY A 408 15.11 8.07 20.62
N LEU A 409 14.04 7.50 20.07
CA LEU A 409 14.16 6.29 19.25
C LEU A 409 14.69 6.65 17.87
N THR A 410 15.56 5.82 17.33
CA THR A 410 16.15 5.99 16.00
C THR A 410 15.92 4.75 15.16
N HIS A 411 15.78 4.96 13.85
CA HIS A 411 15.56 3.88 12.91
C HIS A 411 16.88 3.42 12.27
N PRO A 412 17.22 2.12 12.26
CA PRO A 412 18.49 1.63 11.68
C PRO A 412 18.62 1.90 10.17
N ASP A 413 17.50 2.01 9.47
CA ASP A 413 17.42 2.30 8.03
C ASP A 413 17.06 3.77 7.74
N GLU A 414 17.35 4.72 8.65
CA GLU A 414 16.96 6.13 8.49
C GLU A 414 17.41 6.77 7.16
N LYS A 415 18.55 6.33 6.60
CA LYS A 415 19.10 6.87 5.35
C LYS A 415 18.23 6.60 4.12
N ILE A 416 17.50 5.49 4.11
CA ILE A 416 16.65 5.09 2.98
C ILE A 416 15.18 5.41 3.22
N LEU A 417 14.77 5.56 4.50
CA LEU A 417 13.41 5.97 4.85
C LEU A 417 13.22 7.49 4.80
N ASN A 418 14.29 8.26 4.97
CA ASN A 418 14.25 9.71 4.89
C ASN A 418 14.79 10.19 3.54
N SER A 419 14.18 11.23 2.98
CA SER A 419 14.65 11.87 1.75
C SER A 419 14.86 13.37 1.96
N LYS A 420 16.05 13.86 1.64
CA LYS A 420 16.35 15.29 1.51
C LYS A 420 15.81 15.82 0.19
N LEU A 421 15.92 15.03 -0.88
CA LEU A 421 15.46 15.39 -2.22
C LEU A 421 13.95 15.59 -2.29
N TRP A 422 13.16 14.78 -1.59
CA TRP A 422 11.70 14.87 -1.60
C TRP A 422 11.17 15.59 -0.35
N GLY A 423 11.85 15.47 0.79
CA GLY A 423 11.41 15.98 2.09
C GLY A 423 10.60 14.93 2.87
N SER A 424 9.92 15.34 3.94
CA SER A 424 9.19 14.46 4.86
C SER A 424 8.11 13.59 4.20
N PHE A 425 7.97 12.34 4.58
CA PHE A 425 6.84 11.47 4.25
C PHE A 425 5.49 12.03 4.74
N PHE A 426 5.46 12.73 5.87
CA PHE A 426 4.21 13.18 6.50
C PHE A 426 3.74 14.57 6.08
N CYS A 427 4.64 15.46 5.69
CA CYS A 427 4.30 16.85 5.36
C CYS A 427 4.99 17.36 4.08
N LEU A 428 4.38 18.37 3.48
CA LEU A 428 4.92 19.14 2.36
C LEU A 428 5.23 20.53 2.90
N LYS A 429 6.52 20.81 3.06
CA LYS A 429 7.02 22.06 3.65
C LYS A 429 8.03 22.75 2.75
N ASP A 430 7.76 24.01 2.44
CA ASP A 430 8.69 24.96 1.84
C ASP A 430 8.49 26.36 2.42
N SER A 431 9.07 27.41 1.82
CA SER A 431 8.96 28.79 2.30
C SER A 431 7.53 29.37 2.24
N THR A 432 6.63 28.73 1.50
CA THR A 432 5.27 29.22 1.20
C THR A 432 4.17 28.21 1.52
N VAL A 433 4.52 26.93 1.66
CA VAL A 433 3.60 25.82 1.87
C VAL A 433 3.97 25.09 3.16
N ASN A 434 2.96 24.79 3.97
CA ASN A 434 3.10 23.93 5.14
C ASN A 434 1.80 23.14 5.33
N VAL A 435 1.70 21.98 4.69
CA VAL A 435 0.49 21.15 4.66
C VAL A 435 0.85 19.68 4.84
N ASP A 436 -0.14 18.85 5.17
CA ASP A 436 0.05 17.39 5.15
C ASP A 436 0.48 16.94 3.74
N SER A 437 1.36 15.94 3.67
CA SER A 437 1.55 15.20 2.43
C SER A 437 0.26 14.43 2.09
N LEU A 438 0.13 13.92 0.87
CA LEU A 438 -0.96 13.02 0.52
C LEU A 438 -1.08 11.86 1.54
N TRP A 439 0.04 11.29 1.95
CA TRP A 439 0.11 10.14 2.83
C TRP A 439 -0.14 10.51 4.30
N GLY A 440 0.37 11.64 4.76
CA GLY A 440 0.02 12.20 6.07
C GLY A 440 -1.48 12.48 6.18
N HIS A 441 -2.10 13.00 5.11
CA HIS A 441 -3.54 13.20 5.04
C HIS A 441 -4.31 11.88 5.10
N VAL A 442 -3.90 10.85 4.35
CA VAL A 442 -4.53 9.52 4.38
C VAL A 442 -4.49 8.92 5.78
N ILE A 443 -3.33 8.97 6.44
CA ILE A 443 -3.15 8.46 7.81
C ILE A 443 -4.15 9.14 8.75
N LYS A 444 -4.15 10.48 8.80
CA LYS A 444 -5.02 11.26 9.70
C LYS A 444 -6.50 11.02 9.44
N LYS A 445 -6.89 10.81 8.19
CA LYS A 445 -8.29 10.67 7.78
C LYS A 445 -8.83 9.25 7.96
N HIS A 446 -8.00 8.23 7.77
CA HIS A 446 -8.46 6.85 7.66
C HIS A 446 -7.98 5.92 8.78
N ALA A 447 -6.94 6.30 9.54
CA ALA A 447 -6.45 5.52 10.68
C ALA A 447 -6.90 6.10 12.02
N LYS A 448 -7.04 5.23 13.02
CA LYS A 448 -7.19 5.61 14.44
C LYS A 448 -5.87 6.02 15.05
N LEU A 449 -4.81 5.30 14.69
CA LEU A 449 -3.46 5.48 15.19
C LEU A 449 -2.44 5.30 14.06
N CYS A 450 -1.33 6.01 14.16
CA CYS A 450 -0.12 5.78 13.39
C CYS A 450 1.01 5.45 14.36
N ILE A 451 1.68 4.32 14.15
CA ILE A 451 2.81 3.88 14.96
C ILE A 451 3.99 3.49 14.06
N PRO A 452 5.24 3.64 14.52
CA PRO A 452 6.39 3.25 13.71
C PRO A 452 6.60 1.73 13.62
N GLU A 453 6.18 1.00 14.65
CA GLU A 453 6.30 -0.45 14.76
C GLU A 453 5.37 -0.98 15.85
N ILE A 454 5.03 -2.26 15.82
CA ILE A 454 4.10 -2.89 16.78
C ILE A 454 4.64 -2.84 18.22
N ASP A 455 5.96 -2.93 18.40
CA ASP A 455 6.61 -2.98 19.71
C ASP A 455 6.27 -1.77 20.61
N VAL A 456 5.95 -0.60 20.02
CA VAL A 456 5.60 0.60 20.80
C VAL A 456 4.27 0.46 21.54
N VAL A 457 3.33 -0.35 21.03
CA VAL A 457 2.02 -0.60 21.66
C VAL A 457 2.00 -1.85 22.53
N VAL A 458 2.97 -2.76 22.34
CA VAL A 458 3.13 -3.99 23.13
C VAL A 458 3.49 -3.69 24.58
N GLN A 459 4.16 -2.56 24.84
CA GLN A 459 4.59 -2.14 26.18
C GLN A 459 3.44 -1.70 27.10
N ARG A 460 2.19 -1.68 26.61
CA ARG A 460 1.02 -1.21 27.36
C ARG A 460 -0.06 -2.29 27.51
N PRO A 461 -0.84 -2.29 28.61
CA PRO A 461 -2.04 -3.11 28.73
C PRO A 461 -3.03 -2.86 27.59
N LEU A 462 -3.78 -3.89 27.20
CA LEU A 462 -4.73 -3.84 26.08
C LEU A 462 -5.90 -2.88 26.32
N GLU A 463 -6.24 -2.69 27.59
CA GLU A 463 -7.33 -1.84 28.09
C GLU A 463 -6.90 -0.37 28.22
N GLU A 464 -5.59 -0.09 28.13
CA GLU A 464 -5.07 1.23 28.39
C GLU A 464 -5.43 2.19 27.24
N PRO A 465 -6.06 3.35 27.54
CA PRO A 465 -6.44 4.29 26.50
C PRO A 465 -5.22 4.95 25.83
N ILE A 466 -5.26 5.00 24.51
CA ILE A 466 -4.34 5.75 23.66
C ILE A 466 -5.13 6.87 22.96
N PRO A 467 -4.66 8.14 22.98
CA PRO A 467 -5.28 9.19 22.18
C PRO A 467 -5.27 8.81 20.69
N SER A 468 -6.42 8.91 20.02
CA SER A 468 -6.54 8.62 18.59
C SER A 468 -6.58 9.90 17.75
N PHE A 469 -6.46 9.78 16.43
CA PHE A 469 -6.82 10.90 15.54
C PHE A 469 -8.28 11.30 15.77
N ASP A 470 -8.54 12.62 15.74
CA ASP A 470 -9.88 13.16 15.80
C ASP A 470 -10.52 13.16 14.40
N LYS A 471 -11.87 13.22 14.35
CA LYS A 471 -12.60 13.24 13.08
C LYS A 471 -12.34 14.50 12.25
N ASP A 472 -11.87 15.57 12.88
CA ASP A 472 -11.60 16.85 12.23
C ASP A 472 -10.18 16.93 11.65
N GLY A 473 -9.31 15.95 11.95
CA GLY A 473 -7.92 15.88 11.54
C GLY A 473 -7.04 17.05 12.02
N LYS A 474 -7.49 17.80 13.04
CA LYS A 474 -6.84 19.05 13.48
C LYS A 474 -5.77 18.80 14.54
N LEU A 475 -5.90 17.74 15.31
CA LEU A 475 -4.93 17.37 16.34
C LEU A 475 -4.08 16.18 15.90
N TYR A 476 -2.76 16.32 16.05
CA TYR A 476 -1.78 15.28 15.73
C TYR A 476 -1.68 14.17 16.79
N ARG A 477 -2.73 13.99 17.62
CA ARG A 477 -2.70 13.11 18.81
C ARG A 477 -2.77 11.62 18.49
N GLY A 478 -3.10 11.23 17.26
CA GLY A 478 -3.10 9.84 16.82
C GLY A 478 -1.72 9.30 16.41
N TYR A 479 -0.69 10.13 16.38
CA TYR A 479 0.69 9.66 16.25
C TYR A 479 1.18 9.15 17.60
N TYR A 480 1.54 7.87 17.66
CA TYR A 480 1.99 7.21 18.87
C TYR A 480 3.32 6.47 18.61
N PRO A 481 4.31 6.51 19.52
CA PRO A 481 4.27 7.10 20.87
C PRO A 481 4.30 8.63 20.88
N ALA A 482 4.73 9.27 19.80
CA ALA A 482 4.77 10.71 19.67
C ALA A 482 4.69 11.18 18.21
N VAL A 483 4.40 12.47 18.03
CA VAL A 483 4.28 13.13 16.72
C VAL A 483 5.64 13.18 16.01
N PRO A 484 5.72 12.88 14.70
CA PRO A 484 6.92 13.12 13.90
C PRO A 484 7.48 14.54 14.06
N LEU A 485 8.81 14.68 14.13
CA LEU A 485 9.46 15.99 14.27
C LEU A 485 9.14 16.91 13.08
N SER A 486 9.02 16.35 11.89
CA SER A 486 8.65 17.05 10.65
C SER A 486 7.28 17.73 10.71
N ILE A 487 6.32 17.14 11.44
CA ILE A 487 5.00 17.71 11.68
C ILE A 487 5.06 18.78 12.77
N SER A 488 5.89 18.59 13.80
CA SER A 488 5.98 19.54 14.92
C SER A 488 6.64 20.88 14.57
N ALA A 489 7.38 20.92 13.48
CA ALA A 489 7.89 22.16 12.93
C ALA A 489 6.80 23.00 12.23
N MET A 490 5.51 22.66 12.37
CA MET A 490 4.38 23.41 11.79
C MET A 490 4.00 24.66 12.55
#